data_AF-A0AAD4PBJ0-F1
#
_entry.id   AF-A0AAD4PBJ0-F1
#
_cell.length_a   1.000
_cell.length_b   1.000
_cell.length_c   1.000
_cell.angle_alpha   90.00
_cell.angle_beta   90.00
_cell.angle_gamma   90.00
#
_symmetry.space_group_name_H-M   'P 1'
#
loop_
_entity.id
_entity.type
_entity.pdbx_description
1 polymer ?
#
loop_
_entity_poly.entity_id
_entity_poly.type
_entity_poly.pdbx_seq_one_letter_code
_entity_poly.pdbx_strand_id
1 'polypeptide(L)'
;MNESRRNQVSLRGASTKEITRDALLDRVNQERELRNYARRAKAAALLIQRVWRRHHAVESAALRLREEWEMMITSRSGSLTGMQMSREILRPFLFFINYLSVRLRRIGARDRDCMISCFRIVLDDITSNDVRQSFCSLTIGSTDERKLWFHQSKKLISVCLFVLSLFDYSHPRVQDVVLTSIAMRLSVILTDPKGWNHIPPNGQKDANTAVKNLVKFVGSKRSGLYNCIRKFILTLEAPFSSQELQTDDRFAIVASAITLSLRPFHLTNIDINDKGMMESAIEQYCISLLTIPWFPQRLPAILVPALRHKSVLSPCLRTLLVRIGHSEKLLTMSKAFFWSRDVFASLSNFHNMLLHHN
;
A
#
# COMPACT_ATOMS: atom_id res chain seq x y z
N MET A 1 3.43 -33.47 102.79
CA MET A 1 3.45 -32.33 101.85
C MET A 1 3.27 -32.88 100.44
N ASN A 2 2.26 -32.36 99.75
CA ASN A 2 1.86 -32.68 98.38
C ASN A 2 2.94 -32.25 97.38
N GLU A 3 3.17 -33.07 96.34
CA GLU A 3 3.31 -32.56 94.96
C GLU A 3 3.10 -33.70 93.96
N SER A 4 1.83 -33.92 93.60
CA SER A 4 1.46 -34.74 92.45
C SER A 4 1.70 -33.93 91.17
N ARG A 5 2.72 -34.31 90.39
CA ARG A 5 2.92 -33.82 89.02
C ARG A 5 1.72 -34.22 88.16
N ARG A 6 0.76 -33.30 88.02
CA ARG A 6 -0.35 -33.43 87.09
C ARG A 6 0.17 -33.29 85.66
N ASN A 7 0.39 -34.42 84.99
CA ASN A 7 0.39 -34.48 83.55
C ASN A 7 -1.02 -34.12 83.06
N GLN A 8 -1.24 -32.85 82.73
CA GLN A 8 -2.45 -32.40 82.05
C GLN A 8 -2.41 -32.91 80.60
N VAL A 9 -2.95 -34.10 80.39
CA VAL A 9 -3.28 -34.60 79.05
C VAL A 9 -4.55 -33.88 78.60
N SER A 10 -4.42 -32.96 77.65
CA SER A 10 -5.55 -32.31 77.00
C SER A 10 -6.34 -33.34 76.19
N LEU A 11 -7.44 -33.84 76.77
CA LEU A 11 -8.42 -34.72 76.12
C LEU A 11 -9.47 -33.97 75.28
N ARG A 12 -9.34 -32.64 75.13
CA ARG A 12 -10.10 -31.90 74.12
C ARG A 12 -9.34 -32.01 72.81
N GLY A 13 -9.82 -32.89 71.93
CA GLY A 13 -9.41 -32.90 70.53
C GLY A 13 -9.38 -31.46 70.01
N ALA A 14 -8.30 -31.11 69.31
CA ALA A 14 -8.12 -29.80 68.73
C ALA A 14 -9.34 -29.50 67.85
N SER A 15 -10.29 -28.75 68.40
CA SER A 15 -11.46 -28.27 67.68
C SER A 15 -10.93 -27.36 66.59
N THR A 16 -10.90 -27.88 65.36
CA THR A 16 -10.69 -27.08 64.16
C THR A 16 -11.66 -25.91 64.25
N LYS A 17 -11.13 -24.68 64.34
CA LYS A 17 -11.92 -23.45 64.34
C LYS A 17 -13.01 -23.56 63.27
N GLU A 18 -14.28 -23.49 63.67
CA GLU A 18 -15.41 -23.49 62.74
C GLU A 18 -15.18 -22.41 61.70
N ILE A 19 -15.00 -22.85 60.45
CA ILE A 19 -14.76 -21.95 59.33
C ILE A 19 -16.08 -21.21 59.10
N THR A 20 -16.07 -19.89 59.22
CA THR A 20 -17.25 -19.06 58.97
C THR A 20 -17.71 -19.22 57.53
N ARG A 21 -19.02 -19.18 57.30
CA ARG A 21 -19.64 -19.32 55.97
C ARG A 21 -19.00 -18.40 54.93
N ASP A 22 -18.70 -17.16 55.31
CA ASP A 22 -18.09 -16.18 54.42
C ASP A 22 -16.65 -16.55 54.04
N ALA A 23 -15.86 -17.08 54.97
CA ALA A 23 -14.52 -17.59 54.68
C ALA A 23 -14.53 -18.81 53.74
N LEU A 24 -15.58 -19.64 53.79
CA LEU A 24 -15.77 -20.73 52.82
C LEU A 24 -16.15 -20.18 51.43
N LEU A 25 -17.01 -19.18 51.35
CA LEU A 25 -17.40 -18.54 50.09
C LEU A 25 -16.21 -17.84 49.43
N ASP A 26 -15.39 -17.13 50.19
CA ASP A 26 -14.18 -16.48 49.70
C ASP A 26 -13.17 -17.49 49.17
N ARG A 27 -13.00 -18.63 49.86
CA ARG A 27 -12.13 -19.72 49.40
C ARG A 27 -12.62 -20.32 48.08
N VAL A 28 -13.93 -20.53 47.93
CA VAL A 28 -14.52 -21.00 46.67
C VAL A 28 -14.36 -19.96 45.56
N ASN A 29 -14.52 -18.67 45.86
CA ASN A 29 -14.31 -17.60 44.91
C ASN A 29 -12.85 -17.53 44.44
N GLN A 30 -11.89 -17.58 45.37
CA GLN A 30 -10.46 -17.65 45.04
C GLN A 30 -10.14 -18.88 44.17
N GLU A 31 -10.69 -20.05 44.48
CA GLU A 31 -10.48 -21.24 43.68
C GLU A 31 -11.08 -21.10 42.27
N ARG A 32 -12.28 -20.51 42.14
CA ARG A 32 -12.89 -20.20 40.85
C ARG A 32 -12.04 -19.21 40.05
N GLU A 33 -11.49 -18.19 40.69
CA GLU A 33 -10.58 -17.23 40.06
C GLU A 33 -9.30 -17.88 39.57
N LEU A 34 -8.68 -18.75 40.39
CA LEU A 34 -7.50 -19.51 40.00
C LEU A 34 -7.79 -20.44 38.82
N ARG A 35 -8.91 -21.17 38.83
CA ARG A 35 -9.33 -22.00 37.68
C ARG A 35 -9.60 -21.15 36.44
N ASN A 36 -10.23 -19.99 36.59
CA ASN A 36 -10.48 -19.06 35.50
C ASN A 36 -9.18 -18.48 34.93
N TYR A 37 -8.23 -18.14 35.78
CA TYR A 37 -6.90 -17.69 35.38
C TYR A 37 -6.14 -18.81 34.65
N ALA A 38 -6.09 -20.02 35.22
CA ALA A 38 -5.43 -21.17 34.61
C ALA A 38 -6.01 -21.51 33.22
N ARG A 39 -7.34 -21.45 33.06
CA ARG A 39 -7.99 -21.63 31.75
C ARG A 39 -7.58 -20.55 30.74
N ARG A 40 -7.58 -19.28 31.14
CA ARG A 40 -7.16 -18.16 30.28
C ARG A 40 -5.68 -18.24 29.93
N ALA A 41 -4.81 -18.56 30.89
CA ALA A 41 -3.38 -18.74 30.68
C ALA A 41 -3.10 -19.89 29.71
N LYS A 42 -3.78 -21.03 29.86
CA LYS A 42 -3.67 -22.16 28.93
C LYS A 42 -4.13 -21.79 27.52
N ALA A 43 -5.26 -21.10 27.39
CA ALA A 43 -5.77 -20.64 26.10
C ALA A 43 -4.81 -19.64 25.42
N ALA A 44 -4.29 -18.68 26.19
CA ALA A 44 -3.30 -17.72 25.71
C ALA A 44 -2.01 -18.40 25.25
N ALA A 45 -1.49 -19.34 26.04
CA ALA A 45 -0.30 -20.12 25.69
C ALA A 45 -0.51 -20.89 24.37
N LEU A 46 -1.65 -21.57 24.20
CA LEU A 46 -1.99 -22.28 22.96
C LEU A 46 -2.11 -21.33 21.76
N LEU A 47 -2.67 -20.13 21.97
CA LEU A 47 -2.76 -19.11 20.93
C LEU A 47 -1.37 -18.65 20.49
N ILE A 48 -0.50 -18.31 21.45
CA ILE A 48 0.88 -17.87 21.20
C ILE A 48 1.64 -18.97 20.44
N GLN A 49 1.58 -20.22 20.90
CA GLN A 49 2.22 -21.36 20.25
C GLN A 49 1.72 -21.55 18.81
N ARG A 50 0.40 -21.44 18.59
CA ARG A 50 -0.20 -21.60 17.25
C ARG A 50 0.27 -20.48 16.31
N VAL A 51 0.25 -19.24 16.78
CA VAL A 51 0.69 -18.07 15.99
C VAL A 51 2.17 -18.17 15.67
N TRP A 52 3.01 -18.53 16.65
CA TRP A 52 4.44 -18.71 16.48
C TRP A 52 4.79 -19.82 15.50
N ARG A 53 4.20 -21.01 15.66
CA ARG A 53 4.41 -22.15 14.75
C ARG A 53 3.97 -21.82 13.32
N ARG A 54 2.84 -21.13 13.15
CA ARG A 54 2.39 -20.67 11.83
C ARG A 54 3.35 -19.66 11.23
N HIS A 55 3.81 -18.69 12.02
CA HIS A 55 4.78 -17.69 11.58
C HIS A 55 6.06 -18.35 11.09
N HIS A 56 6.65 -19.23 11.90
CA HIS A 56 7.87 -19.96 11.56
C HIS A 56 7.70 -20.84 10.31
N ALA A 57 6.57 -21.56 10.20
CA ALA A 57 6.30 -22.41 9.05
C ALA A 57 6.15 -21.61 7.74
N VAL A 58 5.44 -20.48 7.79
CA VAL A 58 5.27 -19.61 6.61
C VAL A 58 6.58 -18.92 6.24
N GLU A 59 7.37 -18.50 7.23
CA GLU A 59 8.70 -17.92 7.00
C GLU A 59 9.63 -18.93 6.32
N SER A 60 9.69 -20.16 6.83
CA SER A 60 10.48 -21.24 6.25
C SER A 60 10.06 -21.54 4.80
N ALA A 61 8.74 -21.56 4.54
CA ALA A 61 8.23 -21.76 3.18
C ALA A 61 8.56 -20.58 2.25
N ALA A 62 8.46 -19.34 2.74
CA ALA A 62 8.80 -18.15 1.95
C ALA A 62 10.30 -18.09 1.60
N LEU A 63 11.17 -18.50 2.53
CA LEU A 63 12.61 -18.57 2.30
C LEU A 63 12.96 -19.62 1.24
N ARG A 64 12.43 -20.85 1.37
CA ARG A 64 12.63 -21.90 0.37
C ARG A 64 12.10 -21.50 -1.01
N LEU A 65 10.90 -20.91 -1.05
CA LEU A 65 10.29 -20.47 -2.30
C LEU A 65 11.11 -19.37 -2.98
N ARG A 66 11.75 -18.48 -2.21
CA ARG A 66 12.67 -17.48 -2.75
C ARG A 66 13.90 -18.14 -3.37
N GLU A 67 14.50 -19.13 -2.71
CA GLU A 67 15.67 -19.86 -3.23
C GLU A 67 15.33 -20.61 -4.52
N GLU A 68 14.21 -21.35 -4.55
CA GLU A 68 13.71 -22.03 -5.75
C GLU A 68 13.45 -21.06 -6.90
N TRP A 69 12.87 -19.90 -6.58
CA TRP A 69 12.58 -18.85 -7.55
C TRP A 69 13.86 -18.21 -8.11
N GLU A 70 14.84 -17.89 -7.25
CA GLU A 70 16.14 -17.35 -7.66
C GLU A 70 16.88 -18.32 -8.61
N MET A 71 16.89 -19.61 -8.28
CA MET A 71 17.48 -20.64 -9.14
C MET A 71 16.77 -20.72 -10.49
N MET A 72 15.43 -20.76 -10.49
CA MET A 72 14.63 -20.82 -11.71
C MET A 72 14.84 -19.60 -12.61
N ILE A 73 14.92 -18.39 -12.04
CA ILE A 73 15.18 -17.16 -12.79
C ILE A 73 16.59 -17.17 -13.40
N THR A 74 17.58 -17.66 -12.67
CA THR A 74 18.99 -17.69 -13.13
C THR A 74 19.19 -18.69 -14.28
N SER A 75 18.52 -19.84 -14.24
CA SER A 75 18.61 -20.87 -15.28
C SER A 75 17.61 -20.68 -16.43
N ARG A 76 16.83 -19.60 -16.42
CA ARG A 76 15.72 -19.44 -17.36
C ARG A 76 16.23 -19.16 -18.78
N SER A 77 15.76 -19.97 -19.72
CA SER A 77 15.91 -19.73 -21.17
C SER A 77 14.55 -19.68 -21.87
N GLY A 78 14.26 -18.59 -22.58
CA GLY A 78 13.07 -18.46 -23.45
C GLY A 78 11.96 -17.54 -22.92
N SER A 79 11.03 -17.18 -23.82
CA SER A 79 9.88 -16.34 -23.51
C SER A 79 8.74 -17.13 -22.85
N LEU A 80 8.09 -16.53 -21.86
CA LEU A 80 6.97 -17.11 -21.13
C LEU A 80 5.65 -16.67 -21.75
N THR A 81 4.64 -17.52 -21.64
CA THR A 81 3.25 -17.07 -21.84
C THR A 81 2.77 -16.28 -20.62
N GLY A 82 1.74 -15.45 -20.77
CA GLY A 82 1.18 -14.64 -19.70
C GLY A 82 0.66 -15.47 -18.51
N MET A 83 0.12 -16.67 -18.77
CA MET A 83 -0.29 -17.60 -17.72
C MET A 83 0.92 -18.20 -16.98
N GLN A 84 2.00 -18.54 -17.68
CA GLN A 84 3.23 -18.99 -17.03
C GLN A 84 3.90 -17.86 -16.24
N MET A 85 3.94 -16.64 -16.78
CA MET A 85 4.37 -15.44 -16.05
C MET A 85 3.60 -15.28 -14.73
N SER A 86 2.27 -15.41 -14.80
CA SER A 86 1.40 -15.33 -13.63
C SER A 86 1.71 -16.43 -12.59
N ARG A 87 1.88 -17.68 -13.03
CA ARG A 87 2.00 -18.85 -12.15
C ARG A 87 3.39 -19.08 -11.60
N GLU A 88 4.41 -18.95 -12.45
CA GLU A 88 5.80 -19.32 -12.15
C GLU A 88 6.60 -18.13 -11.62
N ILE A 89 6.35 -16.92 -12.16
CA ILE A 89 7.08 -15.73 -11.74
C ILE A 89 6.32 -14.98 -10.66
N LEU A 90 5.14 -14.47 -10.97
CA LEU A 90 4.44 -13.50 -10.14
C LEU A 90 3.89 -14.10 -8.85
N ARG A 91 3.27 -15.28 -8.90
CA ARG A 91 2.63 -15.86 -7.72
C ARG A 91 3.63 -16.23 -6.61
N PRO A 92 4.76 -16.93 -6.88
CA PRO A 92 5.79 -17.15 -5.89
C PRO A 92 6.42 -15.85 -5.39
N PHE A 93 6.78 -14.95 -6.31
CA PHE A 93 7.34 -13.64 -6.00
C PHE A 93 6.47 -12.84 -5.03
N LEU A 94 5.19 -12.65 -5.37
CA LEU A 94 4.25 -11.90 -4.56
C LEU A 94 4.04 -12.54 -3.18
N PHE A 95 4.16 -13.87 -3.07
CA PHE A 95 4.06 -14.55 -1.79
C PHE A 95 5.25 -14.24 -0.89
N PHE A 96 6.48 -14.51 -1.34
CA PHE A 96 7.65 -14.36 -0.48
C PHE A 96 7.99 -12.89 -0.23
N ILE A 97 7.87 -11.99 -1.22
CA ILE A 97 8.13 -10.55 -1.00
C ILE A 97 7.12 -9.93 -0.03
N ASN A 98 5.84 -10.30 -0.14
CA ASN A 98 4.85 -9.78 0.79
C ASN A 98 5.14 -10.21 2.23
N TYR A 99 5.64 -11.44 2.42
CA TYR A 99 5.93 -11.98 3.74
C TYR A 99 7.27 -11.49 4.31
N LEU A 100 8.35 -11.61 3.54
CA LEU A 100 9.71 -11.31 3.97
C LEU A 100 10.01 -9.81 3.98
N SER A 101 9.45 -9.04 3.05
CA SER A 101 9.79 -7.61 2.91
C SER A 101 8.65 -6.68 3.35
N VAL A 102 7.46 -6.80 2.72
CA VAL A 102 6.35 -5.86 2.96
C VAL A 102 5.86 -5.92 4.40
N ARG A 103 5.65 -7.12 4.94
CA ARG A 103 5.20 -7.31 6.33
C ARG A 103 6.21 -6.83 7.35
N LEU A 104 7.50 -7.07 7.10
CA LEU A 104 8.60 -6.63 7.98
C LEU A 104 9.01 -5.17 7.76
N ARG A 105 8.40 -4.49 6.77
CA ARG A 105 8.68 -3.10 6.38
C ARG A 105 10.17 -2.82 6.11
N ARG A 106 10.87 -3.81 5.57
CA ARG A 106 12.31 -3.74 5.26
C ARG A 106 12.58 -4.45 3.96
N ILE A 107 13.57 -3.98 3.21
CA ILE A 107 14.05 -4.66 2.00
C ILE A 107 15.49 -5.09 2.23
N GLY A 108 15.71 -6.40 2.29
CA GLY A 108 17.05 -7.00 2.35
C GLY A 108 17.72 -7.01 0.97
N ALA A 109 19.04 -7.23 0.90
CA ALA A 109 19.78 -7.22 -0.37
C ALA A 109 19.21 -8.22 -1.39
N ARG A 110 19.05 -9.49 -1.01
CA ARG A 110 18.46 -10.53 -1.87
C ARG A 110 17.05 -10.18 -2.35
N ASP A 111 16.23 -9.63 -1.44
CA ASP A 111 14.87 -9.21 -1.81
C ASP A 111 14.89 -8.08 -2.84
N ARG A 112 15.87 -7.15 -2.77
CA ARG A 112 16.04 -6.11 -3.81
C ARG A 112 16.34 -6.76 -5.15
N ASP A 113 17.28 -7.69 -5.22
CA ASP A 113 17.67 -8.36 -6.46
C ASP A 113 16.49 -9.13 -7.07
N CYS A 114 15.70 -9.80 -6.24
CA CYS A 114 14.44 -10.44 -6.65
C CYS A 114 13.41 -9.44 -7.17
N MET A 115 13.21 -8.30 -6.49
CA MET A 115 12.30 -7.25 -6.95
C MET A 115 12.75 -6.64 -8.28
N ILE A 116 14.04 -6.31 -8.43
CA ILE A 116 14.62 -5.78 -9.66
C ILE A 116 14.41 -6.78 -10.81
N SER A 117 14.78 -8.04 -10.59
CA SER A 117 14.64 -9.10 -11.60
C SER A 117 13.19 -9.31 -12.00
N CYS A 118 12.28 -9.43 -11.03
CA CYS A 118 10.86 -9.60 -11.31
C CYS A 118 10.27 -8.40 -12.07
N PHE A 119 10.57 -7.17 -11.64
CA PHE A 119 10.02 -5.99 -12.29
C PHE A 119 10.57 -5.79 -13.70
N ARG A 120 11.85 -6.09 -13.95
CA ARG A 120 12.43 -6.09 -15.30
C ARG A 120 11.74 -7.10 -16.19
N ILE A 121 11.61 -8.35 -15.74
CA ILE A 121 10.94 -9.41 -16.50
C ILE A 121 9.52 -9.00 -16.91
N VAL A 122 8.75 -8.39 -15.98
CA VAL A 122 7.38 -7.96 -16.27
C VAL A 122 7.36 -6.74 -17.18
N LEU A 123 8.26 -5.77 -16.98
CA LEU A 123 8.37 -4.61 -17.87
C LEU A 123 8.71 -5.05 -19.28
N ASP A 124 9.75 -5.88 -19.43
CA ASP A 124 10.21 -6.40 -20.70
C ASP A 124 9.10 -7.19 -21.40
N ASP A 125 8.32 -7.98 -20.67
CA ASP A 125 7.15 -8.69 -21.21
C ASP A 125 6.05 -7.75 -21.73
N ILE A 126 5.78 -6.64 -21.02
CA ILE A 126 4.76 -5.65 -21.43
C ILE A 126 5.25 -4.81 -22.62
N THR A 127 6.55 -4.54 -22.71
CA THR A 127 7.18 -3.71 -23.75
C THR A 127 7.81 -4.51 -24.89
N SER A 128 7.83 -5.83 -24.84
CA SER A 128 8.41 -6.65 -25.90
C SER A 128 7.49 -6.67 -27.12
N ASN A 129 8.10 -6.77 -28.30
CA ASN A 129 7.39 -6.99 -29.55
C ASN A 129 7.17 -8.49 -29.87
N ASP A 130 7.42 -9.37 -28.90
CA ASP A 130 7.22 -10.82 -29.07
C ASP A 130 5.72 -11.13 -29.19
N VAL A 131 5.35 -11.93 -30.20
CA VAL A 131 3.96 -12.27 -30.57
C VAL A 131 3.30 -13.19 -29.53
N ARG A 132 4.06 -13.66 -28.54
CA ARG A 132 3.53 -14.49 -27.46
C ARG A 132 2.55 -13.69 -26.59
N GLN A 133 1.55 -14.40 -26.06
CA GLN A 133 0.59 -13.86 -25.11
C GLN A 133 1.31 -13.27 -23.90
N SER A 134 1.43 -11.94 -23.83
CA SER A 134 2.04 -11.24 -22.69
C SER A 134 1.19 -11.38 -21.43
N PHE A 135 1.72 -11.03 -20.26
CA PHE A 135 0.95 -10.95 -19.02
C PHE A 135 -0.31 -10.10 -19.18
N CYS A 136 -0.23 -9.01 -19.96
CA CYS A 136 -1.36 -8.14 -20.25
C CYS A 136 -2.43 -8.78 -21.15
N SER A 137 -2.14 -9.85 -21.89
CA SER A 137 -3.15 -10.56 -22.68
C SER A 137 -4.22 -11.22 -21.81
N LEU A 138 -3.91 -11.52 -20.54
CA LEU A 138 -4.87 -12.03 -19.56
C LEU A 138 -6.04 -11.07 -19.31
N THR A 139 -5.91 -9.79 -19.69
CA THR A 139 -7.00 -8.80 -19.60
C THR A 139 -8.11 -9.03 -20.62
N ILE A 140 -7.81 -9.74 -21.72
CA ILE A 140 -8.75 -10.01 -22.81
C ILE A 140 -9.28 -11.45 -22.72
N GLY A 141 -8.59 -12.33 -21.98
CA GLY A 141 -8.95 -13.73 -21.79
C GLY A 141 -10.26 -13.97 -21.02
N SER A 142 -10.39 -15.18 -20.49
CA SER A 142 -11.54 -15.60 -19.68
C SER A 142 -11.75 -14.73 -18.44
N THR A 143 -12.96 -14.79 -17.86
CA THR A 143 -13.28 -14.07 -16.61
C THR A 143 -12.30 -14.36 -15.48
N ASP A 144 -11.81 -15.59 -15.38
CA ASP A 144 -10.87 -15.99 -14.34
C ASP A 144 -9.46 -15.46 -14.59
N GLU A 145 -9.01 -15.42 -15.85
CA GLU A 145 -7.75 -14.78 -16.24
C GLU A 145 -7.78 -13.27 -15.96
N ARG A 146 -8.90 -12.60 -16.26
CA ARG A 146 -9.08 -11.18 -15.95
C ARG A 146 -9.02 -10.90 -14.45
N LYS A 147 -9.67 -11.73 -13.63
CA LYS A 147 -9.63 -11.64 -12.16
C LYS A 147 -8.22 -11.90 -11.62
N LEU A 148 -7.53 -12.90 -12.18
CA LEU A 148 -6.18 -13.26 -11.80
C LEU A 148 -5.21 -12.12 -12.08
N TRP A 149 -5.23 -11.58 -13.31
CA TRP A 149 -4.44 -10.41 -13.70
C TRP A 149 -4.72 -9.24 -12.77
N PHE A 150 -5.99 -8.89 -12.54
CA PHE A 150 -6.35 -7.78 -11.68
C PHE A 150 -5.86 -7.98 -10.24
N HIS A 151 -5.94 -9.19 -9.69
CA HIS A 151 -5.44 -9.49 -8.35
C HIS A 151 -3.93 -9.29 -8.27
N GLN A 152 -3.18 -9.84 -9.22
CA GLN A 152 -1.72 -9.76 -9.24
C GLN A 152 -1.22 -8.34 -9.51
N SER A 153 -1.83 -7.61 -10.45
CA SER A 153 -1.50 -6.22 -10.75
C SER A 153 -1.71 -5.30 -9.54
N LYS A 154 -2.80 -5.49 -8.77
CA LYS A 154 -3.00 -4.75 -7.51
C LYS A 154 -1.88 -5.00 -6.50
N LYS A 155 -1.46 -6.26 -6.37
CA LYS A 155 -0.39 -6.66 -5.44
C LYS A 155 0.96 -6.12 -5.92
N LEU A 156 1.27 -6.20 -7.21
CA LEU A 156 2.46 -5.60 -7.81
C LEU A 156 2.53 -4.10 -7.57
N ILE A 157 1.46 -3.35 -7.86
CA ILE A 157 1.42 -1.91 -7.57
C ILE A 157 1.63 -1.66 -6.07
N SER A 158 1.00 -2.45 -5.19
CA SER A 158 1.20 -2.29 -3.74
C SER A 158 2.67 -2.50 -3.33
N VAL A 159 3.38 -3.45 -3.94
CA VAL A 159 4.82 -3.64 -3.71
C VAL A 159 5.62 -2.46 -4.27
N CYS A 160 5.28 -1.95 -5.46
CA CYS A 160 5.96 -0.78 -6.03
C CYS A 160 5.79 0.47 -5.16
N LEU A 161 4.58 0.69 -4.63
CA LEU A 161 4.31 1.78 -3.67
C LEU A 161 5.04 1.59 -2.35
N PHE A 162 5.17 0.35 -1.88
CA PHE A 162 5.97 0.02 -0.72
C PHE A 162 7.45 0.38 -0.94
N VAL A 163 8.03 0.02 -2.09
CA VAL A 163 9.39 0.42 -2.48
C VAL A 163 9.55 1.94 -2.46
N LEU A 164 8.63 2.68 -3.12
CA LEU A 164 8.64 4.14 -3.11
C LEU A 164 8.59 4.71 -1.68
N SER A 165 7.79 4.12 -0.79
CA SER A 165 7.64 4.58 0.59
C SER A 165 8.88 4.38 1.47
N LEU A 166 9.79 3.50 1.06
CA LEU A 166 11.05 3.23 1.76
C LEU A 166 12.26 3.91 1.12
N PHE A 167 12.07 4.52 -0.05
CA PHE A 167 13.16 5.18 -0.76
C PHE A 167 13.60 6.47 -0.04
N ASP A 168 14.87 6.53 0.31
CA ASP A 168 15.52 7.71 0.87
C ASP A 168 16.16 8.51 -0.26
N TYR A 169 15.63 9.71 -0.52
CA TYR A 169 16.10 10.57 -1.60
C TYR A 169 17.41 11.28 -1.25
N SER A 170 17.66 11.57 0.03
CA SER A 170 18.83 12.33 0.48
C SER A 170 20.11 11.49 0.41
N HIS A 171 20.03 10.19 0.75
CA HIS A 171 21.19 9.29 0.75
C HIS A 171 20.91 8.00 -0.05
N PRO A 172 20.63 8.10 -1.35
CA PRO A 172 20.16 6.95 -2.10
C PRO A 172 21.32 6.03 -2.46
N ARG A 173 21.19 4.73 -2.16
CA ARG A 173 22.08 3.72 -2.73
C ARG A 173 21.76 3.55 -4.21
N VAL A 174 22.78 3.35 -5.04
CA VAL A 174 22.59 3.15 -6.50
C VAL A 174 21.54 2.08 -6.80
N GLN A 175 21.58 0.94 -6.09
CA GLN A 175 20.60 -0.13 -6.24
C GLN A 175 19.17 0.28 -5.84
N ASP A 176 19.02 1.13 -4.82
CA ASP A 176 17.71 1.61 -4.38
C ASP A 176 17.10 2.59 -5.40
N VAL A 177 17.93 3.40 -6.07
CA VAL A 177 17.49 4.25 -7.21
C VAL A 177 16.99 3.38 -8.36
N VAL A 178 17.79 2.39 -8.76
CA VAL A 178 17.43 1.48 -9.87
C VAL A 178 16.13 0.74 -9.55
N LEU A 179 16.03 0.14 -8.36
CA LEU A 179 14.83 -0.57 -7.93
C LEU A 179 13.60 0.36 -7.93
N THR A 180 13.72 1.56 -7.38
CA THR A 180 12.60 2.51 -7.30
C THR A 180 12.21 3.05 -8.67
N SER A 181 13.18 3.35 -9.54
CA SER A 181 12.93 3.78 -10.93
C SER A 181 12.15 2.71 -11.70
N ILE A 182 12.61 1.46 -11.65
CA ILE A 182 11.95 0.32 -12.31
C ILE A 182 10.54 0.08 -11.73
N ALA A 183 10.40 0.09 -10.40
CA ALA A 183 9.10 -0.10 -9.75
C ALA A 183 8.07 0.97 -10.14
N MET A 184 8.53 2.23 -10.23
CA MET A 184 7.68 3.34 -10.62
C MET A 184 7.31 3.30 -12.11
N ARG A 185 8.26 2.97 -13.00
CA ARG A 185 7.98 2.72 -14.42
C ARG A 185 6.96 1.60 -14.61
N LEU A 186 7.11 0.49 -13.88
CA LEU A 186 6.16 -0.62 -13.88
C LEU A 186 4.76 -0.19 -13.42
N SER A 187 4.69 0.62 -12.36
CA SER A 187 3.41 1.14 -11.87
C SER A 187 2.71 2.01 -12.91
N VAL A 188 3.46 2.86 -13.62
CA VAL A 188 2.91 3.71 -14.68
C VAL A 188 2.43 2.86 -15.85
N ILE A 189 3.25 1.93 -16.37
CA ILE A 189 2.89 1.13 -17.54
C ILE A 189 1.70 0.22 -17.27
N LEU A 190 1.59 -0.40 -16.09
CA LEU A 190 0.42 -1.22 -15.72
C LEU A 190 -0.88 -0.41 -15.66
N THR A 191 -0.77 0.91 -15.46
CA THR A 191 -1.93 1.82 -15.42
C THR A 191 -2.14 2.60 -16.71
N ASP A 192 -1.46 2.22 -17.80
CA ASP A 192 -1.59 2.85 -19.10
C ASP A 192 -1.59 1.80 -20.24
N PRO A 193 -2.77 1.45 -20.79
CA PRO A 193 -2.86 0.42 -21.81
C PRO A 193 -2.20 0.85 -23.12
N LYS A 194 -1.94 2.16 -23.33
CA LYS A 194 -1.21 2.65 -24.50
C LYS A 194 0.26 2.24 -24.50
N GLY A 195 0.82 1.94 -23.33
CA GLY A 195 2.19 1.47 -23.18
C GLY A 195 2.32 -0.05 -23.33
N TRP A 196 1.24 -0.77 -23.57
CA TRP A 196 1.29 -2.23 -23.73
C TRP A 196 1.48 -2.56 -25.19
N ASN A 197 2.51 -3.34 -25.49
CA ASN A 197 2.69 -3.88 -26.82
C ASN A 197 1.75 -5.08 -27.00
N HIS A 198 1.18 -5.22 -28.21
CA HIS A 198 0.30 -6.34 -28.62
C HIS A 198 -1.06 -6.48 -27.91
N ILE A 199 -1.83 -5.39 -27.81
CA ILE A 199 -3.28 -5.51 -27.61
C ILE A 199 -3.94 -5.68 -28.99
N PRO A 200 -4.62 -6.80 -29.29
CA PRO A 200 -5.36 -6.92 -30.53
C PRO A 200 -6.48 -5.87 -30.56
N PRO A 201 -6.81 -5.29 -31.73
CA PRO A 201 -7.73 -4.15 -31.82
C PRO A 201 -9.13 -4.46 -31.25
N ASN A 202 -9.56 -5.72 -31.29
CA ASN A 202 -10.80 -6.20 -30.66
C ASN A 202 -10.75 -6.23 -29.12
N GLY A 203 -9.56 -6.34 -28.53
CA GLY A 203 -9.33 -6.42 -27.08
C GLY A 203 -9.10 -5.07 -26.40
N GLN A 204 -8.99 -3.97 -27.16
CA GLN A 204 -8.70 -2.64 -26.61
C GLN A 204 -9.73 -2.19 -25.56
N LYS A 205 -11.01 -2.51 -25.77
CA LYS A 205 -12.08 -2.16 -24.82
C LYS A 205 -11.92 -2.91 -23.49
N ASP A 206 -11.58 -4.19 -23.55
CA ASP A 206 -11.37 -5.03 -22.37
C ASP A 206 -10.12 -4.60 -21.60
N ALA A 207 -9.00 -4.33 -22.30
CA ALA A 207 -7.78 -3.80 -21.71
C ALA A 207 -8.02 -2.42 -21.03
N ASN A 208 -8.70 -1.50 -21.73
CA ASN A 208 -9.08 -0.20 -21.16
C ASN A 208 -9.95 -0.36 -19.91
N THR A 209 -10.87 -1.32 -19.90
CA THR A 209 -11.73 -1.61 -18.74
C THR A 209 -10.94 -2.19 -17.58
N ALA A 210 -10.00 -3.10 -17.85
CA ALA A 210 -9.11 -3.68 -16.85
C ALA A 210 -8.22 -2.60 -16.19
N VAL A 211 -7.64 -1.71 -17.00
CA VAL A 211 -6.85 -0.58 -16.48
C VAL A 211 -7.74 0.41 -15.72
N LYS A 212 -8.94 0.73 -16.21
CA LYS A 212 -9.90 1.59 -15.48
C LYS A 212 -10.15 1.03 -14.07
N ASN A 213 -10.36 -0.28 -13.94
CA ASN A 213 -10.54 -0.93 -12.64
C ASN A 213 -9.28 -0.88 -11.76
N LEU A 214 -8.10 -1.00 -12.35
CA LEU A 214 -6.83 -0.88 -11.63
C LEU A 214 -6.58 0.55 -11.13
N VAL A 215 -6.82 1.56 -11.98
CA VAL A 215 -6.72 2.98 -11.60
C VAL A 215 -7.72 3.32 -10.49
N LYS A 216 -8.94 2.77 -10.53
CA LYS A 216 -9.91 2.91 -9.42
C LYS A 216 -9.36 2.36 -8.11
N PHE A 217 -8.71 1.20 -8.13
CA PHE A 217 -8.05 0.67 -6.95
C PHE A 217 -6.93 1.61 -6.47
N VAL A 218 -6.08 2.07 -7.39
CA VAL A 218 -4.95 2.98 -7.12
C VAL A 218 -5.41 4.29 -6.48
N GLY A 219 -6.53 4.87 -6.95
CA GLY A 219 -7.12 6.08 -6.36
C GLY A 219 -7.85 5.86 -5.02
N SER A 220 -8.12 4.63 -4.63
CA SER A 220 -8.86 4.33 -3.40
C SER A 220 -8.01 4.45 -2.14
N LYS A 221 -8.64 4.69 -0.98
CA LYS A 221 -7.98 4.63 0.35
C LYS A 221 -7.23 3.31 0.62
N ARG A 222 -7.62 2.20 -0.05
CA ARG A 222 -7.03 0.87 0.15
C ARG A 222 -5.65 0.71 -0.49
N SER A 223 -5.31 1.48 -1.53
CA SER A 223 -4.00 1.37 -2.18
C SER A 223 -2.89 1.99 -1.34
N GLY A 224 -3.21 2.97 -0.48
CA GLY A 224 -2.23 3.76 0.24
C GLY A 224 -1.37 4.67 -0.65
N LEU A 225 -1.71 4.82 -1.94
CA LEU A 225 -0.94 5.59 -2.94
C LEU A 225 -0.50 6.95 -2.41
N TYR A 226 -1.47 7.80 -2.04
CA TYR A 226 -1.19 9.17 -1.67
C TYR A 226 -0.36 9.30 -0.39
N ASN A 227 -0.47 8.33 0.53
CA ASN A 227 0.37 8.30 1.73
C ASN A 227 1.81 7.88 1.40
N CYS A 228 1.99 6.93 0.48
CA CYS A 228 3.33 6.53 0.02
C CYS A 228 4.01 7.68 -0.72
N ILE A 229 3.29 8.35 -1.63
CA ILE A 229 3.80 9.52 -2.35
C ILE A 229 4.08 10.67 -1.38
N ARG A 230 3.19 10.95 -0.41
CA ARG A 230 3.45 11.97 0.62
C ARG A 230 4.75 11.68 1.36
N LYS A 231 4.92 10.44 1.83
CA LYS A 231 6.13 10.04 2.56
C LYS A 231 7.38 10.25 1.71
N PHE A 232 7.33 9.88 0.43
CA PHE A 232 8.41 10.12 -0.53
C PHE A 232 8.67 11.61 -0.78
N ILE A 233 7.65 12.43 -1.04
CA ILE A 233 7.84 13.86 -1.31
C ILE A 233 8.41 14.58 -0.07
N LEU A 234 8.09 14.11 1.13
CA LEU A 234 8.68 14.65 2.36
C LEU A 234 10.18 14.36 2.49
N THR A 235 10.72 13.33 1.82
CA THR A 235 12.17 13.08 1.77
C THR A 235 12.88 13.93 0.72
N LEU A 236 12.16 14.54 -0.23
CA LEU A 236 12.74 15.51 -1.17
C LEU A 236 13.14 16.79 -0.44
N GLU A 237 14.35 17.28 -0.67
CA GLU A 237 14.81 18.53 -0.06
C GLU A 237 14.00 19.75 -0.55
N ALA A 238 13.86 20.76 0.31
CA ALA A 238 13.17 22.01 0.01
C ALA A 238 14.09 23.19 0.36
N PRO A 239 14.40 24.10 -0.58
CA PRO A 239 14.02 24.08 -1.99
C PRO A 239 14.77 22.98 -2.78
N PHE A 240 14.12 22.41 -3.79
CA PHE A 240 14.72 21.40 -4.66
C PHE A 240 15.94 21.99 -5.37
N SER A 241 17.13 21.44 -5.10
CA SER A 241 18.37 21.98 -5.67
C SER A 241 18.45 21.66 -7.17
N SER A 242 18.74 22.66 -8.00
CA SER A 242 18.87 22.47 -9.46
C SER A 242 20.11 21.67 -9.84
N GLN A 243 21.07 21.54 -8.93
CA GLN A 243 22.32 20.79 -9.15
C GLN A 243 22.13 19.27 -9.10
N GLU A 244 21.01 18.76 -8.54
CA GLU A 244 20.76 17.32 -8.37
C GLU A 244 19.98 16.65 -9.50
N LEU A 245 19.67 17.37 -10.59
CA LEU A 245 19.09 16.80 -11.82
C LEU A 245 20.14 15.99 -12.63
N GLN A 246 21.14 15.38 -11.98
CA GLN A 246 22.25 14.68 -12.63
C GLN A 246 22.00 13.20 -12.92
N THR A 247 20.85 12.64 -12.54
CA THR A 247 20.49 11.25 -12.91
C THR A 247 19.06 11.18 -13.43
N ASP A 248 18.92 10.81 -14.71
CA ASP A 248 17.63 10.60 -15.42
C ASP A 248 16.64 9.75 -14.59
N ASP A 249 17.16 8.75 -13.87
CA ASP A 249 16.35 7.87 -13.02
C ASP A 249 15.68 8.57 -11.82
N ARG A 250 16.35 9.53 -11.15
CA ARG A 250 15.74 10.25 -10.02
C ARG A 250 14.59 11.13 -10.47
N PHE A 251 14.78 11.82 -11.60
CA PHE A 251 13.71 12.59 -12.22
C PHE A 251 12.55 11.67 -12.64
N ALA A 252 12.85 10.52 -13.25
CA ALA A 252 11.86 9.54 -13.65
C ALA A 252 11.03 9.01 -12.47
N ILE A 253 11.64 8.80 -11.28
CA ILE A 253 10.92 8.43 -10.07
C ILE A 253 9.90 9.50 -9.69
N VAL A 254 10.33 10.76 -9.59
CA VAL A 254 9.44 11.88 -9.20
C VAL A 254 8.32 12.07 -10.24
N ALA A 255 8.67 12.11 -11.52
CA ALA A 255 7.70 12.27 -12.61
C ALA A 255 6.67 11.12 -12.66
N SER A 256 7.12 9.89 -12.40
CA SER A 256 6.25 8.71 -12.34
C SER A 256 5.33 8.73 -11.12
N ALA A 257 5.83 9.12 -9.94
CA ALA A 257 5.03 9.26 -8.74
C ALA A 257 3.92 10.31 -8.91
N ILE A 258 4.28 11.47 -9.46
CA ILE A 258 3.31 12.54 -9.78
C ILE A 258 2.31 12.07 -10.83
N THR A 259 2.76 11.44 -11.91
CA THR A 259 1.89 10.90 -12.95
C THR A 259 0.88 9.92 -12.35
N LEU A 260 1.34 8.97 -11.52
CA LEU A 260 0.49 7.98 -10.86
C LEU A 260 -0.54 8.63 -9.93
N SER A 261 -0.17 9.71 -9.22
CA SER A 261 -1.10 10.47 -8.37
C SER A 261 -2.23 11.15 -9.15
N LEU A 262 -1.99 11.48 -10.42
CA LEU A 262 -2.94 12.16 -11.29
C LEU A 262 -3.76 11.19 -12.15
N ARG A 263 -3.31 9.93 -12.32
CA ARG A 263 -4.02 8.91 -13.13
C ARG A 263 -5.51 8.78 -12.80
N PRO A 264 -5.94 8.77 -11.52
CA PRO A 264 -7.37 8.70 -11.19
C PRO A 264 -8.20 9.85 -11.80
N PHE A 265 -7.61 11.02 -12.03
CA PHE A 265 -8.31 12.20 -12.54
C PHE A 265 -8.48 12.21 -14.05
N HIS A 266 -7.69 11.41 -14.77
CA HIS A 266 -7.74 11.30 -16.23
C HIS A 266 -8.71 10.21 -16.73
N LEU A 267 -9.48 9.59 -15.83
CA LEU A 267 -10.52 8.63 -16.22
C LEU A 267 -11.70 9.36 -16.86
N THR A 268 -11.76 9.34 -18.20
CA THR A 268 -12.64 10.17 -19.04
C THR A 268 -14.12 9.75 -19.08
N ASN A 269 -14.51 8.60 -18.52
CA ASN A 269 -15.91 8.18 -18.42
C ASN A 269 -16.27 7.81 -16.98
N ILE A 270 -16.80 8.78 -16.24
CA ILE A 270 -17.30 8.58 -14.88
C ILE A 270 -18.73 8.05 -14.99
N ASP A 271 -18.90 6.74 -14.81
CA ASP A 271 -20.22 6.15 -14.58
C ASP A 271 -20.74 6.62 -13.20
N ILE A 272 -22.06 6.67 -12.99
CA ILE A 272 -22.67 7.15 -11.73
C ILE A 272 -22.12 6.39 -10.49
N ASN A 273 -21.79 5.10 -10.66
CA ASN A 273 -21.19 4.26 -9.61
C ASN A 273 -19.71 4.58 -9.32
N ASP A 274 -19.02 5.28 -10.24
CA ASP A 274 -17.60 5.63 -10.14
C ASP A 274 -17.37 6.96 -9.42
N LYS A 275 -18.43 7.73 -9.18
CA LYS A 275 -18.39 9.05 -8.54
C LYS A 275 -17.80 9.00 -7.12
N GLY A 276 -18.24 8.06 -6.28
CA GLY A 276 -17.75 7.91 -4.90
C GLY A 276 -16.26 7.51 -4.80
N MET A 277 -15.73 6.84 -5.82
CA MET A 277 -14.31 6.45 -5.86
C MET A 277 -13.41 7.62 -6.30
N MET A 278 -13.87 8.42 -7.26
CA MET A 278 -13.21 9.67 -7.64
C MET A 278 -13.18 10.67 -6.47
N GLU A 279 -14.28 10.77 -5.72
CA GLU A 279 -14.35 11.57 -4.49
C GLU A 279 -13.31 11.13 -3.46
N SER A 280 -13.14 9.82 -3.27
CA SER A 280 -12.12 9.25 -2.39
C SER A 280 -10.70 9.62 -2.84
N ALA A 281 -10.42 9.54 -4.14
CA ALA A 281 -9.12 9.90 -4.70
C ALA A 281 -8.80 11.39 -4.51
N ILE A 282 -9.77 12.26 -4.73
CA ILE A 282 -9.64 13.72 -4.55
C ILE A 282 -9.42 14.07 -3.09
N GLU A 283 -10.21 13.50 -2.18
CA GLU A 283 -10.06 13.71 -0.75
C GLU A 283 -8.65 13.33 -0.29
N GLN A 284 -8.16 12.16 -0.71
CA GLN A 284 -6.80 11.72 -0.38
C GLN A 284 -5.73 12.59 -1.03
N TYR A 285 -5.91 13.04 -2.28
CA TYR A 285 -4.97 13.97 -2.93
C TYR A 285 -4.88 15.28 -2.17
N CYS A 286 -6.01 15.85 -1.76
CA CYS A 286 -6.05 17.10 -1.01
C CYS A 286 -5.41 16.94 0.37
N ILE A 287 -5.79 15.91 1.11
CA ILE A 287 -5.31 15.68 2.48
C ILE A 287 -3.83 15.28 2.49
N SER A 288 -3.38 14.42 1.56
CA SER A 288 -2.05 13.84 1.63
C SER A 288 -1.01 14.57 0.78
N LEU A 289 -1.37 15.19 -0.35
CA LEU A 289 -0.39 15.88 -1.22
C LEU A 289 -0.45 17.40 -1.07
N LEU A 290 -1.63 18.02 -1.14
CA LEU A 290 -1.72 19.47 -1.11
C LEU A 290 -1.37 20.07 0.26
N THR A 291 -1.45 19.29 1.35
CA THR A 291 -1.01 19.73 2.70
C THR A 291 0.48 19.53 2.96
N ILE A 292 1.27 19.11 1.96
CA ILE A 292 2.72 18.99 2.11
C ILE A 292 3.31 20.40 2.18
N PRO A 293 4.09 20.73 3.23
CA PRO A 293 4.75 22.03 3.33
C PRO A 293 5.70 22.23 2.14
N TRP A 294 5.60 23.40 1.51
CA TRP A 294 6.45 23.77 0.38
C TRP A 294 6.35 22.80 -0.82
N PHE A 295 5.17 22.21 -1.03
CA PHE A 295 4.97 21.17 -2.05
C PHE A 295 5.50 21.57 -3.45
N PRO A 296 5.17 22.74 -4.01
CA PRO A 296 5.72 23.13 -5.31
C PRO A 296 7.25 23.28 -5.31
N GLN A 297 7.83 23.73 -4.20
CA GLN A 297 9.28 23.91 -4.07
C GLN A 297 10.04 22.60 -3.84
N ARG A 298 9.35 21.52 -3.47
CA ARG A 298 9.89 20.16 -3.32
C ARG A 298 9.89 19.37 -4.62
N LEU A 299 9.35 19.91 -5.71
CA LEU A 299 9.27 19.24 -7.00
C LEU A 299 10.29 19.84 -7.98
N PRO A 300 10.78 19.03 -8.94
CA PRO A 300 11.57 19.54 -10.05
C PRO A 300 10.84 20.68 -10.77
N ALA A 301 11.55 21.78 -11.02
CA ALA A 301 10.97 23.00 -11.58
C ALA A 301 10.20 22.75 -12.90
N ILE A 302 10.62 21.76 -13.70
CA ILE A 302 9.99 21.38 -14.98
C ILE A 302 8.57 20.82 -14.77
N LEU A 303 8.32 20.12 -13.65
CA LEU A 303 7.01 19.51 -13.36
C LEU A 303 6.01 20.51 -12.79
N VAL A 304 6.49 21.62 -12.19
CA VAL A 304 5.64 22.59 -11.52
C VAL A 304 4.68 23.30 -12.49
N PRO A 305 5.10 23.81 -13.66
CA PRO A 305 4.19 24.38 -14.66
C PRO A 305 3.15 23.37 -15.16
N ALA A 306 3.56 22.12 -15.39
CA ALA A 306 2.65 21.06 -15.84
C ALA A 306 1.56 20.78 -14.79
N LEU A 307 1.93 20.75 -13.51
CA LEU A 307 0.97 20.59 -12.40
C LEU A 307 0.05 21.78 -12.21
N ARG A 308 0.52 22.99 -12.52
CA ARG A 308 -0.29 24.22 -12.48
C ARG A 308 -1.24 24.35 -13.65
N HIS A 309 -1.07 23.56 -14.71
CA HIS A 309 -1.91 23.66 -15.88
C HIS A 309 -3.36 23.35 -15.55
N LYS A 310 -4.29 24.21 -16.00
CA LYS A 310 -5.71 24.16 -15.68
C LYS A 310 -6.33 22.79 -15.96
N SER A 311 -5.92 22.11 -17.04
CA SER A 311 -6.49 20.80 -17.40
C SER A 311 -6.17 19.69 -16.41
N VAL A 312 -5.06 19.78 -15.66
CA VAL A 312 -4.59 18.72 -14.76
C VAL A 312 -5.37 18.72 -13.45
N LEU A 313 -5.56 19.91 -12.87
CA LEU A 313 -6.29 20.05 -11.61
C LEU A 313 -7.78 20.35 -11.80
N SER A 314 -8.24 20.76 -12.99
CA SER A 314 -9.67 21.05 -13.24
C SER A 314 -10.61 19.91 -12.84
N PRO A 315 -10.35 18.62 -13.13
CA PRO A 315 -11.23 17.52 -12.68
C PRO A 315 -11.33 17.42 -11.14
N CYS A 316 -10.20 17.63 -10.45
CA CYS A 316 -10.11 17.67 -9.00
C CYS A 316 -10.87 18.89 -8.43
N LEU A 317 -10.62 20.08 -8.98
CA LEU A 317 -11.22 21.35 -8.56
C LEU A 317 -12.73 21.41 -8.84
N ARG A 318 -13.21 20.94 -10.00
CA ARG A 318 -14.65 20.88 -10.31
C ARG A 318 -15.41 20.03 -9.30
N THR A 319 -14.87 18.87 -8.95
CA THR A 319 -15.49 17.97 -7.98
C THR A 319 -15.42 18.53 -6.55
N LEU A 320 -14.33 19.20 -6.19
CA LEU A 320 -14.22 19.94 -4.92
C LEU A 320 -15.24 21.09 -4.85
N LEU A 321 -15.42 21.86 -5.92
CA LEU A 321 -16.37 22.97 -5.98
C LEU A 321 -17.81 22.50 -5.78
N VAL A 322 -18.20 21.36 -6.37
CA VAL A 322 -19.50 20.72 -6.11
C VAL A 322 -19.67 20.38 -4.62
N ARG A 323 -18.60 19.99 -3.92
CA ARG A 323 -18.63 19.68 -2.47
C ARG A 323 -18.58 20.94 -1.58
N ILE A 324 -17.83 21.96 -1.97
CA ILE A 324 -17.73 23.25 -1.26
C ILE A 324 -19.08 23.97 -1.28
N GLY A 325 -19.83 23.87 -2.39
CA GLY A 325 -21.22 24.33 -2.47
C GLY A 325 -22.18 23.61 -1.49
N HIS A 326 -21.73 22.57 -0.78
CA HIS A 326 -22.52 21.83 0.23
C HIS A 326 -21.83 21.78 1.62
N SER A 327 -20.63 22.34 1.82
CA SER A 327 -19.91 22.21 3.09
C SER A 327 -19.00 23.41 3.40
N GLU A 328 -19.35 24.19 4.43
CA GLU A 328 -18.55 25.30 4.99
C GLU A 328 -17.16 24.87 5.51
N LYS A 329 -16.96 23.59 5.83
CA LYS A 329 -15.71 23.07 6.44
C LYS A 329 -14.46 23.17 5.55
N LEU A 330 -14.63 23.27 4.22
CA LEU A 330 -13.51 23.35 3.27
C LEU A 330 -12.98 24.78 3.04
N LEU A 331 -13.76 25.81 3.37
CA LEU A 331 -13.35 27.22 3.29
C LEU A 331 -12.24 27.56 4.31
N THR A 332 -12.23 26.85 5.44
CA THR A 332 -11.12 26.91 6.42
C THR A 332 -9.85 26.24 5.91
N MET A 333 -9.94 25.23 5.04
CA MET A 333 -8.76 24.61 4.44
C MET A 333 -8.20 25.49 3.30
N SER A 334 -9.05 26.16 2.50
CA SER A 334 -8.61 27.06 1.42
C SER A 334 -7.71 28.19 1.90
N LYS A 335 -7.98 28.76 3.09
CA LYS A 335 -7.16 29.82 3.69
C LYS A 335 -5.79 29.36 4.19
N ALA A 336 -5.60 28.06 4.44
CA ALA A 336 -4.32 27.48 4.84
C ALA A 336 -3.45 27.05 3.65
N PHE A 337 -4.00 27.01 2.42
CA PHE A 337 -3.25 26.68 1.22
C PHE A 337 -2.48 27.91 0.73
N PHE A 338 -1.19 27.99 1.09
CA PHE A 338 -0.19 28.77 0.35
C PHE A 338 0.12 28.08 -1.01
N TRP A 339 -0.90 27.94 -1.85
CA TRP A 339 -0.71 28.01 -3.29
C TRP A 339 -0.90 29.47 -3.68
N SER A 340 -0.03 30.00 -4.54
CA SER A 340 -0.05 31.39 -5.01
C SER A 340 -1.47 31.93 -5.17
N ARG A 341 -1.64 33.23 -4.89
CA ARG A 341 -2.81 34.08 -5.11
C ARG A 341 -3.56 33.76 -6.43
N ASP A 342 -2.86 33.22 -7.42
CA ASP A 342 -3.35 32.74 -8.73
C ASP A 342 -4.25 31.51 -8.72
N VAL A 343 -4.07 30.55 -7.80
CA VAL A 343 -4.98 29.39 -7.66
C VAL A 343 -6.29 29.84 -7.04
N PHE A 344 -6.21 30.77 -6.07
CA PHE A 344 -7.38 31.41 -5.49
C PHE A 344 -8.09 32.32 -6.51
N ALA A 345 -7.34 33.05 -7.34
CA ALA A 345 -7.89 33.83 -8.44
C ALA A 345 -8.52 32.93 -9.52
N SER A 346 -7.92 31.77 -9.82
CA SER A 346 -8.49 30.78 -10.73
C SER A 346 -9.77 30.15 -10.17
N LEU A 347 -9.82 29.86 -8.87
CA LEU A 347 -11.03 29.37 -8.18
C LEU A 347 -12.12 30.44 -8.10
N SER A 348 -11.76 31.69 -7.82
CA SER A 348 -12.66 32.84 -7.80
C SER A 348 -13.23 33.14 -9.19
N ASN A 349 -12.40 33.10 -10.23
CA ASN A 349 -12.84 33.28 -11.62
C ASN A 349 -13.71 32.12 -12.10
N PHE A 350 -13.44 30.88 -11.65
CA PHE A 350 -14.29 29.73 -11.96
C PHE A 350 -15.63 29.77 -11.23
N HIS A 351 -15.66 30.27 -9.99
CA HIS A 351 -16.89 30.50 -9.24
C HIS A 351 -17.75 31.59 -9.89
N ASN A 352 -17.14 32.71 -10.32
CA ASN A 352 -17.83 33.78 -11.04
C ASN A 352 -18.33 33.32 -12.42
N MET A 353 -17.60 32.47 -13.14
CA MET A 353 -18.08 31.87 -14.40
C MET A 353 -19.29 30.96 -14.22
N LEU A 354 -19.42 30.27 -13.09
CA LEU A 354 -20.57 29.38 -12.81
C LEU A 354 -21.80 30.15 -12.33
N LEU A 355 -21.61 31.32 -11.70
CA LEU A 355 -22.72 32.19 -11.29
C LEU A 355 -23.35 32.98 -12.45
N HIS A 356 -22.63 33.15 -13.57
CA HIS A 356 -23.13 33.85 -14.76
C HIS A 356 -23.74 32.93 -15.84
N HIS A 357 -23.98 31.65 -15.52
CA HIS A 357 -24.60 30.69 -16.44
C HIS A 357 -25.86 30.00 -15.90
N ASN A 358 -26.52 30.60 -14.90
CA ASN A 358 -27.91 30.30 -14.58
C ASN A 358 -28.83 31.36 -15.16
#